data_AF-A0A2M7WPK7-F1
#
_entry.id   AF-A0A2M7WPK7-F1
#
_cell.length_a   1.000
_cell.length_b   1.000
_cell.length_c   1.000
_cell.angle_alpha   90.00
_cell.angle_beta   90.00
_cell.angle_gamma   90.00
#
_symmetry.space_group_name_H-M   'P 1'
#
loop_
_entity.id
_entity.type
_entity.pdbx_description
1 polymer ?
#
loop_
_entity_poly.entity_id
_entity_poly.type
_entity_poly.pdbx_seq_one_letter_code
_entity_poly.pdbx_strand_id
1 'polypeptide(L)'
;MDRSMFDGLLTKKITIGVTGFSRSGKTVFIGALAQALLSSDAWSQRRGQGPLAQFEPFERGSFRSAQIRSDIDSHLPQFPFLKVRNSLVGHNANWPEPTEGISRLTLDLNYLSRGWFKGLRKVRIELVDYPGEWLVDLPMLEQSYEVWSEQMLALASHGLRSEWSHL
;
A
#
# COMPACT_ATOMS: atom_id res chain seq x y z
N MET A 1 4.17 -33.02 -0.25
CA MET A 1 3.42 -32.15 0.67
C MET A 1 3.95 -30.75 0.53
N ASP A 2 3.10 -29.82 0.08
CA ASP A 2 3.51 -28.48 -0.32
C ASP A 2 3.86 -27.62 0.91
N ARG A 3 5.10 -27.14 0.96
CA ARG A 3 5.61 -26.23 2.01
C ARG A 3 4.81 -24.93 2.05
N SER A 4 4.20 -24.51 0.93
CA SER A 4 3.41 -23.28 0.83
C SER A 4 2.14 -23.31 1.71
N MET A 5 1.51 -24.48 1.82
CA MET A 5 0.23 -24.66 2.52
C MET A 5 0.39 -24.58 4.04
N PHE A 6 1.48 -25.15 4.58
CA PHE A 6 1.81 -25.07 6.01
C PHE A 6 2.30 -23.68 6.42
N ASP A 7 2.99 -22.98 5.52
CA ASP A 7 3.46 -21.61 5.75
C ASP A 7 2.28 -20.64 5.94
N GLY A 8 1.16 -20.85 5.24
CA GLY A 8 -0.08 -20.08 5.39
C GLY A 8 -0.79 -20.26 6.74
N LEU A 9 -0.70 -21.44 7.37
CA LEU A 9 -1.39 -21.75 8.63
C LEU A 9 -0.75 -21.08 9.86
N LEU A 10 0.55 -20.78 9.81
CA LEU A 10 1.29 -20.16 10.92
C LEU A 10 1.68 -18.70 10.65
N THR A 11 1.54 -18.23 9.42
CA THR A 11 1.87 -16.86 9.05
C THR A 11 0.71 -15.93 9.37
N LYS A 12 0.96 -14.96 10.26
CA LYS A 12 -0.01 -13.88 10.50
C LYS A 12 -0.10 -12.99 9.27
N LYS A 13 -1.31 -12.74 8.78
CA LYS A 13 -1.60 -11.86 7.64
C LYS A 13 -2.18 -10.53 8.12
N ILE A 14 -1.71 -9.42 7.58
CA ILE A 14 -2.23 -8.06 7.81
C ILE A 14 -2.45 -7.42 6.43
N THR A 15 -3.65 -6.89 6.19
CA THR A 15 -3.97 -6.14 4.97
C THR A 15 -4.18 -4.68 5.35
N ILE A 16 -3.51 -3.78 4.64
CA ILE A 16 -3.52 -2.34 4.87
C ILE A 16 -4.01 -1.67 3.59
N GLY A 17 -5.13 -0.97 3.68
CA GLY A 17 -5.60 -0.08 2.62
C GLY A 17 -4.78 1.21 2.60
N VAL A 18 -4.32 1.61 1.43
CA VAL A 18 -3.61 2.87 1.19
C VAL A 18 -4.42 3.68 0.20
N THR A 19 -4.87 4.85 0.63
CA THR A 19 -5.83 5.68 -0.12
C THR A 19 -5.56 7.18 0.07
N GLY A 20 -6.32 8.01 -0.65
CA GLY A 20 -6.11 9.44 -0.81
C GLY A 20 -6.43 9.88 -2.24
N PHE A 21 -6.63 11.18 -2.45
CA PHE A 21 -6.92 11.74 -3.78
C PHE A 21 -5.83 11.45 -4.81
N SER A 22 -6.17 11.58 -6.08
CA SER A 22 -5.25 11.48 -7.19
C SER A 22 -4.04 12.39 -6.97
N ARG A 23 -2.85 11.86 -7.27
CA ARG A 23 -1.55 12.54 -7.07
C ARG A 23 -1.20 12.90 -5.61
N SER A 24 -1.85 12.31 -4.62
CA SER A 24 -1.46 12.48 -3.20
C SER A 24 -0.18 11.74 -2.78
N GLY A 25 0.47 10.99 -3.68
CA GLY A 25 1.74 10.30 -3.41
C GLY A 25 1.63 8.85 -2.92
N LYS A 26 0.45 8.23 -2.95
CA LYS A 26 0.22 6.82 -2.51
C LYS A 26 1.19 5.82 -3.13
N THR A 27 1.36 5.88 -4.45
CA THR A 27 2.24 4.99 -5.23
C THR A 27 3.69 5.10 -4.78
N VAL A 28 4.17 6.33 -4.58
CA VAL A 28 5.53 6.61 -4.09
C VAL A 28 5.69 6.11 -2.65
N PHE A 29 4.70 6.35 -1.79
CA PHE A 29 4.71 5.88 -0.41
C PHE A 29 4.85 4.35 -0.32
N ILE A 30 4.01 3.60 -1.05
CA ILE A 30 4.06 2.12 -1.07
C ILE A 30 5.42 1.64 -1.59
N GLY A 31 5.88 2.23 -2.71
CA GLY A 31 7.17 1.88 -3.31
C GLY A 31 8.35 2.15 -2.38
N ALA A 32 8.38 3.32 -1.73
CA ALA A 32 9.43 3.70 -0.79
C ALA A 32 9.42 2.83 0.48
N LEU A 33 8.25 2.54 1.04
CA LEU A 33 8.10 1.64 2.19
C LEU A 33 8.61 0.23 1.86
N ALA A 34 8.18 -0.32 0.72
CA ALA A 34 8.64 -1.62 0.26
C ALA A 34 10.16 -1.63 0.04
N GLN A 35 10.70 -0.61 -0.62
CA GLN A 35 12.14 -0.48 -0.84
C GLN A 35 12.92 -0.40 0.49
N ALA A 36 12.43 0.35 1.48
CA ALA A 36 13.04 0.44 2.80
C ALA A 36 13.12 -0.92 3.49
N LEU A 37 12.02 -1.69 3.48
CA LEU A 37 11.96 -3.03 4.07
C LEU A 37 12.87 -4.03 3.34
N LEU A 38 12.84 -4.01 2.00
CA LEU A 38 13.65 -4.89 1.15
C LEU A 38 15.15 -4.60 1.23
N SER A 39 15.53 -3.35 1.51
CA SER A 39 16.93 -2.92 1.65
C SER A 39 17.39 -2.80 3.11
N SER A 40 16.62 -3.34 4.05
CA SER A 40 16.90 -3.29 5.49
C SER A 40 18.33 -3.68 5.88
N ASP A 41 18.92 -4.70 5.24
CA ASP A 41 20.29 -5.13 5.53
C ASP A 41 21.32 -4.02 5.31
N ALA A 42 21.12 -3.17 4.29
CA ALA A 42 21.98 -2.02 4.01
C ALA A 42 21.94 -0.96 5.12
N TRP A 43 20.88 -0.95 5.92
CA TRP A 43 20.69 -0.03 7.04
C TRP A 43 21.09 -0.65 8.40
N SER A 44 21.42 -1.95 8.44
CA SER A 44 21.64 -2.70 9.70
C SER A 44 22.77 -2.13 10.58
N GLN A 45 23.77 -1.50 9.97
CA GLN A 45 24.90 -0.83 10.62
C GLN A 45 24.60 0.62 11.04
N ARG A 46 23.46 1.17 10.61
CA ARG A 46 23.03 2.56 10.86
C ARG A 46 21.64 2.60 11.52
N ARG A 47 21.40 1.75 12.51
CA ARG A 47 20.16 1.77 13.29
C ARG A 47 19.97 3.12 13.98
N GLY A 48 18.73 3.55 14.14
CA GLY A 48 18.38 4.90 14.55
C GLY A 48 18.46 5.95 13.42
N GLN A 49 18.83 5.55 12.21
CA GLN A 49 18.92 6.42 11.03
C GLN A 49 18.26 5.77 9.81
N GLY A 50 17.97 6.59 8.79
CA GLY A 50 17.42 6.12 7.53
C GLY A 50 15.92 5.80 7.58
N PRO A 51 15.40 5.10 6.55
CA PRO A 51 13.96 4.94 6.33
C PRO A 51 13.29 3.95 7.29
N LEU A 52 14.07 3.14 8.02
CA LEU A 52 13.58 2.22 9.05
C LEU A 52 13.81 2.72 10.48
N ALA A 53 14.24 3.98 10.65
CA ALA A 53 14.34 4.58 11.96
C ALA A 53 12.98 4.49 12.69
N GLN A 54 13.01 4.18 13.97
CA GLN A 54 11.82 3.98 14.83
C GLN A 54 10.98 2.74 14.50
N PHE A 55 11.35 1.94 13.50
CA PHE A 55 10.72 0.64 13.28
C PHE A 55 11.29 -0.37 14.30
N GLU A 56 10.57 -0.56 15.40
CA GLU A 56 11.03 -1.32 16.58
C GLU A 56 11.65 -2.70 16.26
N PRO A 57 11.04 -3.54 15.38
CA PRO A 57 11.62 -4.84 15.05
C PRO A 57 13.02 -4.73 14.44
N PHE A 58 13.26 -3.69 13.65
CA PHE A 58 14.54 -3.40 13.02
C PHE A 58 15.54 -2.80 14.01
N GLU A 59 15.14 -1.78 14.76
CA GLU A 59 15.97 -1.11 15.78
C GLU A 59 16.56 -2.11 16.79
N ARG A 60 15.73 -3.05 17.24
CA ARG A 60 16.14 -4.07 18.21
C ARG A 60 16.84 -5.28 17.60
N GLY A 61 17.09 -5.27 16.30
CA GLY A 61 17.81 -6.35 15.60
C GLY A 61 17.05 -7.67 15.56
N SER A 62 15.72 -7.65 15.72
CA SER A 62 14.85 -8.82 15.56
C SER A 62 14.41 -9.01 14.11
N PHE A 63 14.35 -7.95 13.30
CA PHE A 63 14.05 -8.03 11.88
C PHE A 63 15.13 -8.81 11.12
N ARG A 64 14.74 -9.63 10.15
CA ARG A 64 15.66 -10.51 9.40
C ARG A 64 15.63 -10.29 7.90
N SER A 65 14.45 -10.21 7.30
CA SER A 65 14.33 -9.96 5.87
C SER A 65 12.92 -9.57 5.47
N ALA A 66 12.80 -8.91 4.32
CA ALA A 66 11.55 -8.73 3.59
C ALA A 66 11.67 -9.36 2.21
N GLN A 67 10.59 -9.91 1.68
CA GLN A 67 10.53 -10.43 0.32
C GLN A 67 9.18 -10.12 -0.33
N ILE A 68 9.18 -9.71 -1.60
CA ILE A 68 7.93 -9.56 -2.37
C ILE A 68 7.41 -10.95 -2.73
N ARG A 69 6.11 -11.14 -2.56
CA ARG A 69 5.39 -12.35 -2.95
C ARG A 69 4.57 -12.08 -4.19
N SER A 70 5.04 -12.58 -5.33
CA SER A 70 4.34 -12.53 -6.63
C SER A 70 3.62 -13.84 -6.98
N ASP A 71 3.84 -14.89 -6.19
CA ASP A 71 3.33 -16.25 -6.38
C ASP A 71 1.99 -16.49 -5.66
N ILE A 72 1.39 -15.42 -5.11
CA ILE A 72 0.09 -15.50 -4.45
C ILE A 72 -0.98 -15.11 -5.46
N ASP A 73 -1.82 -16.08 -5.82
CA ASP A 73 -2.98 -15.81 -6.65
C ASP A 73 -3.90 -14.79 -5.99
N SER A 74 -4.25 -13.78 -6.77
CA SER A 74 -4.96 -12.60 -6.33
C SER A 74 -5.85 -12.10 -7.45
N HIS A 75 -7.13 -11.85 -7.14
CA HIS A 75 -8.03 -11.17 -8.07
C HIS A 75 -7.68 -9.69 -8.29
N LEU A 76 -6.87 -9.09 -7.40
CA LEU A 76 -6.38 -7.72 -7.58
C LEU A 76 -5.09 -7.72 -8.42
N PRO A 77 -4.93 -6.75 -9.33
CA PRO A 77 -3.67 -6.52 -10.05
C PRO A 77 -2.49 -6.35 -9.10
N GLN A 78 -1.32 -6.86 -9.51
CA GLN A 78 -0.09 -6.71 -8.74
C GLN A 78 0.42 -5.27 -8.82
N PHE A 79 0.82 -4.72 -7.68
CA PHE A 79 1.47 -3.41 -7.61
C PHE A 79 2.81 -3.44 -8.39
N PRO A 80 3.05 -2.48 -9.30
CA PRO A 80 4.20 -2.52 -10.21
C PRO A 80 5.48 -1.99 -9.55
N PHE A 81 5.93 -2.63 -8.46
CA PHE A 81 7.03 -2.17 -7.62
C PHE A 81 8.31 -1.84 -8.42
N LEU A 82 8.73 -2.72 -9.33
CA LEU A 82 9.95 -2.50 -10.12
C LEU A 82 9.84 -1.27 -11.02
N LYS A 83 8.67 -1.04 -11.64
CA LYS A 83 8.41 0.14 -12.47
C LYS A 83 8.49 1.41 -11.62
N VAL A 84 7.83 1.43 -10.47
CA VAL A 84 7.83 2.56 -9.54
C VAL A 84 9.25 2.84 -9.03
N ARG A 85 9.96 1.82 -8.55
CA ARG A 85 11.34 1.95 -8.08
C ARG A 85 12.25 2.51 -9.18
N ASN A 86 12.18 1.95 -10.38
CA ASN A 86 13.04 2.38 -11.48
C ASN A 86 12.71 3.79 -11.97
N SER A 87 11.46 4.25 -11.84
CA SER A 87 11.11 5.66 -12.15
C SER A 87 11.78 6.64 -11.19
N LEU A 88 11.99 6.25 -9.94
CA LEU A 88 12.53 7.11 -8.89
C LEU A 88 14.06 7.06 -8.77
N VAL A 89 14.75 6.22 -9.53
CA VAL A 89 16.20 5.98 -9.39
C VAL A 89 16.90 6.19 -10.73
N GLY A 90 18.05 6.88 -10.72
CA GLY A 90 18.92 7.06 -11.89
C GLY A 90 18.97 8.50 -12.41
N HIS A 91 19.61 8.69 -13.57
CA HIS A 91 19.87 10.01 -14.16
C HIS A 91 18.62 10.70 -14.71
N ASN A 92 17.59 9.93 -15.10
CA ASN A 92 16.30 10.43 -15.61
C ASN A 92 15.16 10.08 -14.63
N ALA A 93 15.35 10.37 -13.34
CA ALA A 93 14.34 10.11 -12.33
C ALA A 93 13.09 10.98 -12.58
N ASN A 94 11.92 10.36 -12.58
CA ASN A 94 10.62 11.00 -12.80
C ASN A 94 9.61 10.46 -11.80
N TRP A 95 8.59 11.27 -11.47
CA TRP A 95 7.47 10.78 -10.69
C TRP A 95 6.74 9.67 -11.44
N PRO A 96 6.36 8.56 -10.77
CA PRO A 96 5.62 7.49 -11.40
C PRO A 96 4.25 8.02 -11.85
N GLU A 97 3.74 7.42 -12.93
CA GLU A 97 2.38 7.66 -13.37
C GLU A 97 1.39 7.37 -12.23
N PRO A 98 0.31 8.16 -12.09
CA PRO A 98 -0.75 7.88 -11.14
C PRO A 98 -1.25 6.44 -11.27
N THR A 99 -1.51 5.78 -10.15
CA THR A 99 -2.11 4.44 -10.17
C THR A 99 -3.49 4.52 -10.82
N GLU A 100 -3.70 3.77 -11.91
CA GLU A 100 -5.02 3.56 -12.49
C GLU A 100 -5.69 2.38 -11.78
N GLY A 101 -6.75 2.65 -11.01
CA GLY A 101 -7.52 1.63 -10.31
C GLY A 101 -6.84 1.04 -9.07
N ILE A 102 -7.25 -0.17 -8.70
CA ILE A 102 -6.82 -0.88 -7.49
C ILE A 102 -5.64 -1.81 -7.78
N SER A 103 -4.64 -1.84 -6.88
CA SER A 103 -3.52 -2.78 -6.97
C SER A 103 -3.04 -3.25 -5.59
N ARG A 104 -2.29 -4.35 -5.56
CA ARG A 104 -1.81 -4.96 -4.31
C ARG A 104 -0.32 -5.30 -4.34
N LEU A 105 0.41 -4.91 -3.31
CA LEU A 105 1.76 -5.39 -3.03
C LEU A 105 1.75 -6.32 -1.82
N THR A 106 2.29 -7.53 -1.97
CA THR A 106 2.41 -8.48 -0.86
C THR A 106 3.87 -8.67 -0.46
N LEU A 107 4.15 -8.52 0.84
CA LEU A 107 5.47 -8.66 1.44
C LEU A 107 5.43 -9.70 2.56
N ASP A 108 6.35 -10.64 2.54
CA ASP A 108 6.63 -11.50 3.69
C ASP A 108 7.81 -10.92 4.48
N LEU A 109 7.58 -10.63 5.76
CA LEU A 109 8.59 -10.13 6.69
C LEU A 109 8.97 -11.22 7.68
N ASN A 110 10.26 -11.58 7.72
CA ASN A 110 10.80 -12.52 8.68
C ASN A 110 11.42 -11.76 9.86
N TYR A 111 11.13 -12.22 11.07
CA TYR A 111 11.66 -11.64 12.30
C TYR A 111 11.86 -12.71 13.38
N LEU A 112 12.72 -12.45 14.36
CA LEU A 112 12.87 -13.31 15.53
C LEU A 112 11.85 -12.93 16.60
N SER A 113 11.05 -13.91 17.04
CA SER A 113 10.14 -13.73 18.18
C SER A 113 10.89 -13.56 19.50
N ARG A 114 10.32 -12.74 20.39
CA ARG A 114 10.78 -12.62 21.78
C ARG A 114 9.98 -13.54 22.70
N GLY A 115 10.56 -13.89 23.86
CA GLY A 115 9.98 -14.79 24.86
C GLY A 115 10.75 -16.11 24.99
N TRP A 116 10.22 -17.05 25.78
CA TRP A 116 10.83 -18.38 26.01
C TRP A 116 10.97 -19.21 24.74
N PHE A 117 10.07 -19.02 23.77
CA PHE A 117 10.14 -19.66 22.45
C PHE A 117 10.71 -18.69 21.41
N LYS A 118 12.05 -18.59 21.39
CA LYS A 118 12.78 -17.87 20.34
C LYS A 118 12.70 -18.68 19.04
N GLY A 119 12.20 -18.07 17.98
CA GLY A 119 12.14 -18.70 16.67
C GLY A 119 11.96 -17.67 15.55
N LEU A 120 12.31 -18.08 14.33
CA LEU A 120 12.00 -17.29 13.15
C LEU A 120 10.49 -17.33 12.92
N ARG A 121 9.87 -16.17 12.87
CA ARG A 121 8.44 -15.98 12.56
C ARG A 121 8.30 -15.15 11.31
N LYS A 122 7.17 -15.34 10.65
CA LYS A 122 6.79 -14.63 9.44
C LYS A 122 5.50 -13.85 9.68
N VAL A 123 5.46 -12.62 9.18
CA VAL A 123 4.21 -11.86 9.02
C VAL A 123 4.10 -11.47 7.56
N ARG A 124 2.91 -11.67 6.99
CA ARG A 124 2.58 -11.24 5.63
C ARG A 124 1.84 -9.92 5.70
N ILE A 125 2.33 -8.93 4.98
CA ILE A 125 1.70 -7.63 4.82
C ILE A 125 1.21 -7.51 3.37
N GLU A 126 -0.06 -7.16 3.19
CA GLU A 126 -0.62 -6.74 1.92
C GLU A 126 -0.90 -5.23 1.97
N LEU A 127 -0.28 -4.48 1.07
CA LEU A 127 -0.57 -3.07 0.85
C LEU A 127 -1.49 -2.98 -0.36
N VAL A 128 -2.72 -2.49 -0.17
CA VAL A 128 -3.72 -2.35 -1.24
C VAL A 128 -3.85 -0.87 -1.58
N ASP A 129 -3.37 -0.48 -2.76
CA ASP A 129 -3.51 0.88 -3.30
C ASP A 129 -4.85 1.00 -4.01
N TYR A 130 -5.68 1.97 -3.64
CA TYR A 130 -6.93 2.26 -4.35
C TYR A 130 -7.25 3.76 -4.37
N PRO A 131 -7.97 4.25 -5.39
CA PRO A 131 -8.35 5.66 -5.49
C PRO A 131 -9.21 6.10 -4.30
N GLY A 132 -8.87 7.23 -3.67
CA GLY A 132 -9.66 7.76 -2.55
C GLY A 132 -10.98 8.37 -2.98
N GLU A 133 -11.09 8.75 -4.25
CA GLU A 133 -12.32 9.22 -4.89
C GLU A 133 -13.45 8.20 -4.74
N TRP A 134 -13.14 6.90 -4.70
CA TRP A 134 -14.15 5.85 -4.49
C TRP A 134 -14.82 5.92 -3.11
N LEU A 135 -14.17 6.56 -2.13
CA LEU A 135 -14.76 6.76 -0.81
C LEU A 135 -15.79 7.90 -0.80
N VAL A 136 -15.74 8.80 -1.79
CA VAL A 136 -16.69 9.93 -1.91
C VAL A 136 -18.08 9.44 -2.28
N ASP A 137 -18.18 8.28 -2.94
CA ASP A 137 -19.46 7.68 -3.34
C ASP A 137 -20.10 6.84 -2.22
N LEU A 138 -19.42 6.60 -1.09
CA LEU A 138 -19.96 5.79 0.02
C LEU A 138 -21.31 6.28 0.56
N PRO A 139 -21.56 7.59 0.72
CA PRO A 139 -22.86 8.08 1.16
C PRO A 139 -24.02 7.72 0.21
N MET A 140 -23.74 7.41 -1.06
CA MET A 140 -24.77 6.99 -2.02
C MET A 140 -25.42 5.66 -1.65
N LEU A 141 -24.74 4.82 -0.85
CA LEU A 141 -25.32 3.55 -0.37
C LEU A 141 -26.56 3.74 0.51
N GLU A 142 -26.71 4.93 1.10
CA GLU A 142 -27.80 5.29 2.00
C GLU A 142 -28.83 6.22 1.33
N GLN A 143 -28.69 6.51 0.04
CA GLN A 143 -29.52 7.46 -0.69
C GLN A 143 -30.27 6.80 -1.84
N SER A 144 -31.50 7.23 -2.10
CA SER A 144 -32.18 6.90 -3.35
C SER A 144 -31.60 7.72 -4.50
N TYR A 145 -31.83 7.26 -5.73
CA TYR A 145 -31.40 7.98 -6.93
C TYR A 145 -31.99 9.40 -7.00
N GLU A 146 -33.24 9.57 -6.58
CA GLU A 146 -33.95 10.85 -6.58
C GLU A 146 -33.26 11.85 -5.65
N VAL A 147 -32.99 11.44 -4.40
CA VAL A 147 -32.35 12.29 -3.39
C VAL A 147 -30.94 12.71 -3.82
N TRP A 148 -30.15 11.75 -4.31
CA TRP A 148 -28.81 12.04 -4.81
C TRP A 148 -28.85 13.00 -6.02
N SER A 149 -29.80 12.80 -6.94
CA SER A 149 -29.92 13.63 -8.15
C SER A 149 -30.27 15.07 -7.80
N GLU A 150 -31.21 15.30 -6.88
CA GLU A 150 -31.57 16.64 -6.41
C GLU A 150 -30.36 17.36 -5.80
N GLN A 151 -29.58 16.67 -4.97
CA GLN A 151 -28.36 17.23 -4.36
C GLN A 151 -27.30 17.60 -5.42
N MET A 152 -27.08 16.73 -6.41
CA MET A 152 -26.10 16.99 -7.47
C MET A 152 -26.51 18.12 -8.39
N LEU A 153 -27.80 18.23 -8.75
CA LEU A 153 -28.33 19.35 -9.53
C LEU A 153 -28.22 20.68 -8.77
N ALA A 154 -28.49 20.67 -7.47
CA ALA A 154 -28.26 21.82 -6.61
C ALA A 154 -26.77 22.20 -6.59
N LEU A 155 -25.84 21.26 -6.43
CA LEU A 155 -24.40 21.55 -6.45
C LEU A 155 -23.89 22.04 -7.81
N ALA A 156 -24.47 21.55 -8.92
CA ALA A 156 -24.10 21.94 -10.28
C ALA A 156 -24.46 23.40 -10.57
N SER A 157 -25.60 23.87 -10.06
CA SER A 157 -26.10 25.25 -10.24
C SER A 157 -25.37 26.31 -9.39
N HIS A 158 -24.33 25.96 -8.64
CA HIS A 158 -23.61 26.88 -7.75
C HIS A 158 -22.13 27.05 -8.09
N GLY A 159 -21.64 28.29 -8.01
CA GLY A 159 -20.21 28.64 -8.13
C GLY A 159 -19.63 28.35 -9.52
N LEU A 160 -18.35 27.99 -9.60
CA LEU A 160 -17.67 27.65 -10.87
C LEU A 160 -18.37 26.54 -11.66
N ARG A 161 -19.19 25.68 -11.02
CA ARG A 161 -19.87 24.58 -11.71
C ARG A 161 -21.02 25.07 -12.59
N SER A 162 -21.65 26.19 -12.25
CA SER A 162 -22.79 26.73 -13.02
C SER A 162 -22.37 27.23 -14.40
N GLU A 163 -21.11 27.62 -14.56
CA GLU A 163 -20.55 28.05 -15.86
C GLU A 163 -20.49 26.89 -16.87
N TRP A 164 -20.44 25.65 -16.39
CA TRP A 164 -20.29 24.45 -17.22
C TRP A 164 -21.55 23.57 -17.24
N SER A 165 -22.51 23.83 -16.35
CA SER A 165 -23.81 23.17 -16.35
C SER A 165 -24.83 24.03 -17.09
N HIS A 166 -24.88 23.92 -18.41
CA HIS A 166 -26.02 24.39 -19.21
C HIS A 166 -27.17 23.37 -19.07
N LEU A 167 -27.74 23.29 -17.87
CA LEU A 167 -28.98 22.59 -17.62
C LEU A 167 -30.16 23.54 -17.86
#